data_AF-R6BNZ6-F1
#
_entry.id   AF-R6BNZ6-F1
#
_cell.length_a   1.000
_cell.length_b   1.000
_cell.length_c   1.000
_cell.angle_alpha   90.00
_cell.angle_beta   90.00
_cell.angle_gamma   90.00
#
_symmetry.space_group_name_H-M   'P 1'
#
loop_
_entity.id
_entity.type
_entity.pdbx_description
1 polymer ?
#
loop_
_entity_poly.entity_id
_entity_poly.type
_entity_poly.pdbx_seq_one_letter_code
_entity_poly.pdbx_strand_id
1 'polypeptide(L)'
;MERLTTAYERILVAGSAEMQYVANASDLEVESRLRAYEDAEEEGRLFVVPCKPGDEIVEVEFPEWDCYICGFIVQDVSAKQVKYADEWADWDAPYLYTDEKEARAKAEQLLRQRNRLKSRWIPVTERLPENDDYVLMSFENFSLPLVGRYVDDEKLGGAWYLGDCFDEDTCLANDLFVNAWMPLPEPYREDEEDGK
;
A
#
# COMPACT_ATOMS: atom_id res chain seq x y z
N MET A 1 32.83 16.16 1.53
CA MET A 1 31.85 15.15 1.09
C MET A 1 30.54 15.61 1.71
N GLU A 2 29.63 16.13 0.89
CA GLU A 2 28.45 16.88 1.32
C GLU A 2 27.53 15.98 2.17
N ARG A 3 27.50 16.23 3.49
CA ARG A 3 26.54 15.62 4.40
C ARG A 3 25.32 16.53 4.42
N LEU A 4 24.33 16.16 3.61
CA LEU A 4 23.03 16.81 3.55
C LEU A 4 22.20 16.33 4.73
N THR A 5 21.95 17.20 5.69
CA THR A 5 20.81 17.08 6.60
C THR A 5 19.57 17.43 5.82
N THR A 6 18.94 16.40 5.29
CA THR A 6 17.76 16.60 4.48
C THR A 6 16.86 15.44 4.78
N ALA A 7 15.70 15.75 5.36
CA ALA A 7 14.60 14.81 5.33
C ALA A 7 14.09 14.81 3.89
N TYR A 8 14.07 13.64 3.28
CA TYR A 8 13.50 13.47 1.95
C TYR A 8 12.21 12.70 2.11
N GLU A 9 11.12 13.26 1.63
CA GLU A 9 9.85 12.58 1.57
C GLU A 9 9.73 11.94 0.18
N ARG A 10 9.57 10.62 0.13
CA ARG A 10 9.23 9.88 -1.09
C ARG A 10 7.77 9.49 -1.04
N ILE A 11 6.99 10.09 -1.92
CA ILE A 11 5.57 9.77 -2.07
C ILE A 11 5.46 8.58 -3.02
N LEU A 12 4.82 7.49 -2.58
CA LEU A 12 4.43 6.39 -3.47
C LEU A 12 2.96 6.57 -3.88
N VAL A 13 2.73 7.26 -5.00
CA VAL A 13 1.39 7.34 -5.62
C VAL A 13 1.30 6.26 -6.70
N ALA A 14 0.49 5.22 -6.48
CA ALA A 14 0.09 4.26 -7.51
C ALA A 14 1.23 3.75 -8.42
N GLY A 15 2.41 3.47 -7.85
CA GLY A 15 3.58 2.94 -8.57
C GLY A 15 4.53 4.00 -9.17
N SER A 16 4.24 5.30 -9.03
CA SER A 16 5.18 6.40 -9.26
C SER A 16 5.74 6.92 -7.94
N ALA A 17 7.06 7.11 -7.88
CA ALA A 17 7.74 7.72 -6.73
C ALA A 17 8.05 9.19 -7.05
N GLU A 18 7.49 10.13 -6.27
CA GLU A 18 7.86 11.54 -6.32
C GLU A 18 8.74 11.89 -5.12
N MET A 19 9.83 12.66 -5.34
CA MET A 19 10.73 13.12 -4.29
C MET A 19 10.40 14.56 -3.90
N GLN A 20 10.06 14.79 -2.63
CA GLN A 20 9.93 16.12 -2.04
C GLN A 20 11.05 16.35 -1.01
N TYR A 21 11.60 17.56 -1.00
CA TYR A 21 12.72 17.97 -0.16
C TYR A 21 12.20 18.78 1.02
N VAL A 22 12.52 18.39 2.27
CA VAL A 22 12.18 19.15 3.48
C VAL A 22 13.46 19.38 4.30
N ALA A 23 13.88 20.65 4.46
CA ALA A 23 15.16 21.01 5.08
C ALA A 23 14.96 21.56 6.51
N ASN A 24 15.69 21.01 7.50
CA ASN A 24 15.67 21.46 8.91
C ASN A 24 17.11 21.63 9.49
N ALA A 25 17.26 22.47 10.52
CA ALA A 25 18.51 23.16 10.91
C ALA A 25 19.47 22.46 11.92
N SER A 26 19.58 21.13 11.95
CA SER A 26 20.19 20.36 13.08
C SER A 26 21.63 19.82 12.89
N ASP A 27 22.39 20.30 11.90
CA ASP A 27 23.50 19.56 11.26
C ASP A 27 24.79 19.46 12.08
N LEU A 28 25.21 20.57 12.69
CA LEU A 28 26.45 20.65 13.47
C LEU A 28 26.39 19.80 14.74
N GLU A 29 25.19 19.61 15.28
CA GLU A 29 24.97 18.78 16.47
C GLU A 29 25.13 17.29 16.13
N VAL A 30 24.60 16.84 14.99
CA VAL A 30 24.72 15.45 14.53
C VAL A 30 26.18 15.09 14.24
N GLU A 31 26.95 15.96 13.56
CA GLU A 31 28.38 15.70 13.30
C GLU A 31 29.24 15.62 14.56
N SER A 32 28.91 16.42 15.58
CA SER A 32 29.61 16.41 16.86
C SER A 32 29.32 15.12 17.63
N ARG A 33 28.07 14.66 17.61
CA ARG A 33 27.65 13.40 18.24
C ARG A 33 28.21 12.17 17.53
N LEU A 34 28.23 12.18 16.20
CA LEU A 34 28.87 11.18 15.35
C LEU A 34 30.31 10.92 15.77
N ARG A 35 31.12 11.98 15.88
CA ARG A 35 32.52 11.88 16.32
C ARG A 35 32.65 11.27 17.72
N ALA A 36 31.82 11.70 18.66
CA ALA A 36 31.81 11.13 20.01
C ALA A 36 31.42 9.64 20.01
N TYR A 37 30.54 9.21 19.10
CA TYR A 37 30.17 7.81 18.90
C TYR A 37 31.33 6.98 18.33
N GLU A 38 32.01 7.47 17.29
CA GLU A 38 33.19 6.83 16.69
C GLU A 38 34.30 6.63 17.74
N ASP A 39 34.59 7.66 18.53
CA ASP A 39 35.57 7.58 19.63
C ASP A 39 35.16 6.51 20.67
N ALA A 40 33.88 6.46 21.07
CA ALA A 40 33.38 5.46 22.02
C ALA A 40 33.38 4.03 21.46
N GLU A 41 33.29 3.87 20.14
CA GLU A 41 33.38 2.59 19.43
C GLU A 41 34.81 2.05 19.47
N GLU A 42 35.79 2.89 19.17
CA GLU A 42 37.22 2.55 19.29
C GLU A 42 37.59 2.17 20.72
N GLU A 43 36.98 2.81 21.72
CA GLU A 43 37.16 2.48 23.13
C GLU A 43 36.37 1.23 23.59
N GLY A 44 35.53 0.65 22.75
CA GLY A 44 34.72 -0.55 23.05
C GLY A 44 33.62 -0.31 24.10
N ARG A 45 33.12 0.92 24.23
CA ARG A 45 32.16 1.33 25.26
C ARG A 45 30.70 1.37 24.80
N LEU A 46 30.43 1.03 23.54
CA LEU A 46 29.13 1.16 22.92
C LEU A 46 28.20 -0.04 23.14
N PHE A 47 26.91 0.26 23.27
CA PHE A 47 25.85 -0.74 23.20
C PHE A 47 25.66 -1.18 21.74
N VAL A 48 25.32 -2.46 21.51
CA VAL A 48 24.96 -2.95 20.17
C VAL A 48 23.60 -2.37 19.80
N VAL A 49 23.58 -1.46 18.83
CA VAL A 49 22.39 -0.78 18.32
C VAL A 49 22.22 -1.04 16.82
N PRO A 50 20.99 -0.98 16.27
CA PRO A 50 20.72 -1.27 14.86
C PRO A 50 21.38 -0.31 13.86
N CYS A 51 21.60 0.95 14.23
CA CYS A 51 22.28 1.94 13.40
C CYS A 51 22.96 3.01 14.29
N LYS A 52 23.71 3.92 13.66
CA LYS A 52 24.47 4.98 14.32
C LYS A 52 23.86 6.36 14.04
N PRO A 53 24.19 7.40 14.85
CA PRO A 53 23.94 8.77 14.44
C PRO A 53 24.50 9.01 13.03
N GLY A 54 23.81 9.78 12.19
CA GLY A 54 24.21 10.01 10.79
C GLY A 54 23.78 8.95 9.78
N ASP A 55 23.36 7.75 10.21
CA ASP A 55 22.73 6.79 9.32
C ASP A 55 21.33 7.27 8.90
N GLU A 56 20.83 6.76 7.78
CA GLU A 56 19.46 7.01 7.32
C GLU A 56 18.53 5.94 7.90
N ILE A 57 17.39 6.37 8.44
CA ILE A 57 16.27 5.53 8.83
C ILE A 57 15.04 5.93 8.04
N VAL A 58 14.15 4.98 7.87
CA VAL A 58 13.00 5.10 7.00
C VAL A 58 11.74 4.91 7.80
N GLU A 59 10.85 5.89 7.74
CA GLU A 59 9.52 5.82 8.31
C GLU A 59 8.48 5.63 7.20
N VAL A 60 7.47 4.80 7.46
CA VAL A 60 6.34 4.61 6.54
C VAL A 60 5.06 5.14 7.16
N GLU A 61 4.54 6.23 6.59
CA GLU A 61 3.28 6.84 7.01
C GLU A 61 2.10 6.41 6.11
N PHE A 62 0.92 6.30 6.72
CA PHE A 62 -0.32 5.86 6.06
C PHE A 62 -1.46 6.87 6.23
N PRO A 63 -1.46 7.98 5.47
CA PRO A 63 -2.65 8.79 5.29
C PRO A 63 -3.79 8.02 4.60
N GLU A 64 -5.00 8.59 4.71
CA GLU A 64 -6.24 8.03 4.13
C GLU A 64 -6.16 7.81 2.59
N TRP A 65 -5.31 8.58 1.90
CA TRP A 65 -5.25 8.65 0.44
C TRP A 65 -3.99 8.02 -0.16
N ASP A 66 -2.82 8.14 0.49
CA ASP A 66 -1.50 7.74 -0.06
C ASP A 66 -0.62 7.04 0.99
N CYS A 67 0.54 6.51 0.59
CA CYS A 67 1.60 6.11 1.53
C CYS A 67 2.86 6.93 1.27
N TYR A 68 3.47 7.38 2.37
CA TYR A 68 4.70 8.16 2.36
C TYR A 68 5.83 7.33 2.95
N ILE A 69 6.97 7.30 2.25
CA ILE A 69 8.22 6.74 2.75
C ILE A 69 9.12 7.94 3.03
N CYS A 70 9.32 8.24 4.30
CA CYS A 70 10.10 9.37 4.76
C CYS A 70 11.49 8.88 5.16
N GLY A 71 12.53 9.42 4.52
CA GLY A 71 13.92 9.18 4.91
C GLY A 71 14.37 10.26 5.90
N PHE A 72 14.87 9.84 7.06
CA PHE A 72 15.38 10.72 8.10
C PHE A 72 16.81 10.36 8.47
N ILE A 73 17.60 11.38 8.78
CA ILE A 73 18.94 11.18 9.33
C ILE A 73 18.84 11.01 10.84
N VAL A 74 19.47 9.96 11.36
CA VAL A 74 19.51 9.67 12.78
C VAL A 74 20.32 10.75 13.50
N GLN A 75 19.70 11.39 14.49
CA GLN A 75 20.32 12.42 15.31
C GLN A 75 21.01 11.84 16.56
N ASP A 76 20.47 10.76 17.13
CA ASP A 76 20.99 10.09 18.31
C ASP A 76 20.45 8.66 18.40
N VAL A 77 21.12 7.80 19.17
CA VAL A 77 20.65 6.43 19.44
C VAL A 77 20.86 6.05 20.90
N SER A 78 19.96 5.21 21.39
CA SER A 78 20.04 4.56 22.68
C SER A 78 19.81 3.06 22.52
N ALA A 79 20.01 2.30 23.60
CA ALA A 79 19.82 0.84 23.60
C ALA A 79 18.39 0.39 23.24
N LYS A 80 17.39 1.28 23.25
CA LYS A 80 15.99 0.95 22.96
C LYS A 80 15.31 1.87 21.95
N GLN A 81 15.89 3.04 21.71
CA GLN A 81 15.24 4.11 20.98
C GLN A 81 16.21 4.78 20.02
N VAL A 82 15.68 5.35 18.94
CA VAL A 82 16.37 6.20 17.99
C VAL A 82 15.79 7.60 18.04
N LYS A 83 16.64 8.61 17.86
CA LYS A 83 16.21 10.00 17.73
C LYS A 83 16.33 10.47 16.29
N TYR A 84 15.26 10.99 15.72
CA TYR A 84 15.20 11.61 14.39
C TYR A 84 14.02 12.58 14.34
N ALA A 85 14.04 13.54 13.41
CA ALA A 85 13.02 14.60 13.35
C ALA A 85 12.77 15.31 14.71
N ASP A 86 13.81 15.40 15.55
CA ASP A 86 13.77 15.92 16.92
C ASP A 86 12.93 15.11 17.94
N GLU A 87 12.44 13.92 17.56
CA GLU A 87 11.64 13.01 18.40
C GLU A 87 12.34 11.67 18.66
N TRP A 88 11.96 11.00 19.74
CA TRP A 88 12.46 9.66 20.09
C TRP A 88 11.42 8.60 19.73
N ALA A 89 11.82 7.57 19.00
CA ALA A 89 10.98 6.40 18.70
C ALA A 89 11.64 5.11 19.17
N ASP A 90 10.84 4.14 19.60
CA ASP A 90 11.30 2.80 19.97
C ASP A 90 11.72 2.01 18.73
N TRP A 91 12.76 1.18 18.85
CA TRP A 91 13.21 0.32 17.74
C TRP A 91 12.13 -0.67 17.24
N ASP A 92 11.19 -1.04 18.12
CA ASP A 92 10.10 -1.96 17.80
C ASP A 92 8.88 -1.25 17.18
N ALA A 93 8.99 0.04 16.85
CA ALA A 93 7.91 0.79 16.22
C ALA A 93 7.55 0.19 14.84
N PRO A 94 6.27 -0.13 14.57
CA PRO A 94 5.87 -0.88 13.38
C PRO A 94 6.00 -0.10 12.05
N TYR A 95 6.24 1.21 12.14
CA TYR A 95 6.40 2.12 11.01
C TYR A 95 7.87 2.50 10.75
N LEU A 96 8.80 2.05 11.60
CA LEU A 96 10.21 2.42 11.55
C LEU A 96 11.05 1.27 10.96
N TYR A 97 11.93 1.60 10.03
CA TYR A 97 12.77 0.65 9.30
C TYR A 97 14.19 1.20 9.15
N THR A 98 15.19 0.33 9.20
CA THR A 98 16.59 0.69 8.91
C THR A 98 16.98 0.44 7.44
N ASP A 99 16.17 -0.32 6.71
CA ASP A 99 16.40 -0.67 5.31
C ASP A 99 15.24 -0.17 4.42
N GLU A 100 15.57 0.62 3.39
CA GLU A 100 14.59 1.19 2.48
C GLU A 100 13.81 0.11 1.69
N LYS A 101 14.45 -1.00 1.34
CA LYS A 101 13.80 -2.10 0.61
C LYS A 101 12.76 -2.79 1.48
N GLU A 102 13.03 -2.95 2.78
CA GLU A 102 12.06 -3.45 3.75
C GLU A 102 10.87 -2.49 3.90
N ALA A 103 11.14 -1.20 4.08
CA ALA A 103 10.10 -0.16 4.16
C ALA A 103 9.21 -0.14 2.91
N ARG A 104 9.80 -0.20 1.72
CA ARG A 104 9.08 -0.28 0.44
C ARG A 104 8.23 -1.55 0.33
N ALA A 105 8.79 -2.70 0.70
CA ALA A 105 8.04 -3.96 0.67
C ALA A 105 6.82 -3.91 1.60
N LYS A 106 6.96 -3.30 2.78
CA LYS A 106 5.85 -3.09 3.71
C LYS A 106 4.81 -2.12 3.15
N ALA A 107 5.24 -0.99 2.61
CA ALA A 107 4.37 0.01 2.00
C ALA A 107 3.56 -0.61 0.84
N GLU A 108 4.21 -1.37 -0.04
CA GLU A 108 3.54 -2.12 -1.11
C GLU A 108 2.53 -3.15 -0.58
N GLN A 109 2.90 -3.90 0.46
CA GLN A 109 2.01 -4.88 1.07
C GLN A 109 0.73 -4.21 1.60
N LEU A 110 0.87 -3.09 2.30
CA LEU A 110 -0.25 -2.34 2.86
C LEU A 110 -1.09 -1.67 1.77
N LEU A 111 -0.46 -1.14 0.72
CA LEU A 111 -1.15 -0.62 -0.45
C LEU A 111 -1.97 -1.71 -1.16
N ARG A 112 -1.42 -2.93 -1.29
CA ARG A 112 -2.13 -4.09 -1.85
C ARG A 112 -3.31 -4.51 -0.99
N GLN A 113 -3.13 -4.58 0.33
CA GLN A 113 -4.23 -4.90 1.26
C GLN A 113 -5.34 -3.85 1.19
N ARG A 114 -4.99 -2.56 1.20
CA ARG A 114 -5.94 -1.45 1.03
C ARG A 114 -6.65 -1.53 -0.31
N ASN A 115 -5.91 -1.74 -1.41
CA ASN A 115 -6.50 -1.83 -2.73
C ASN A 115 -7.47 -3.02 -2.80
N ARG A 116 -7.16 -4.16 -2.18
CA ARG A 116 -8.13 -5.27 -2.04
C ARG A 116 -9.38 -4.86 -1.27
N LEU A 117 -9.24 -4.12 -0.17
CA LEU A 117 -10.38 -3.64 0.63
C LEU A 117 -11.22 -2.58 -0.11
N LYS A 118 -10.59 -1.68 -0.87
CA LYS A 118 -11.27 -0.62 -1.64
C LYS A 118 -11.93 -1.16 -2.90
N SER A 119 -11.32 -2.13 -3.57
CA SER A 119 -11.69 -2.49 -4.93
C SER A 119 -13.02 -3.24 -5.01
N ARG A 120 -13.58 -3.74 -3.90
CA ARG A 120 -14.84 -4.53 -3.81
C ARG A 120 -14.91 -5.74 -4.77
N TRP A 121 -13.85 -5.99 -5.53
CA TRP A 121 -13.72 -7.11 -6.44
C TRP A 121 -13.43 -8.38 -5.65
N ILE A 122 -14.22 -9.41 -5.91
CA ILE A 122 -14.14 -10.72 -5.32
C ILE A 122 -13.59 -11.66 -6.40
N PRO A 123 -12.40 -12.24 -6.21
CA PRO A 123 -11.86 -13.23 -7.14
C PRO A 123 -12.81 -14.42 -7.28
N VAL A 124 -12.97 -14.95 -8.50
CA VAL A 124 -13.81 -16.14 -8.72
C VAL A 124 -13.29 -17.38 -7.98
N THR A 125 -11.99 -17.40 -7.66
CA THR A 125 -11.34 -18.44 -6.86
C THR A 125 -11.62 -18.31 -5.36
N GLU A 126 -12.03 -17.14 -4.89
CA GLU A 126 -12.42 -16.90 -3.50
C GLU A 126 -13.89 -17.27 -3.29
N ARG A 127 -14.78 -16.75 -4.15
CA ARG A 127 -16.22 -16.98 -4.06
C ARG A 127 -16.88 -16.65 -5.40
N LEU A 128 -17.93 -17.40 -5.75
CA LEU A 128 -18.83 -17.10 -6.88
C LEU A 128 -20.02 -16.24 -6.40
N PRO A 129 -20.63 -15.42 -7.27
CA PRO A 129 -21.84 -14.67 -6.92
C PRO A 129 -23.03 -15.61 -6.70
N GLU A 130 -24.12 -15.06 -6.17
CA GLU A 130 -25.39 -15.81 -6.10
C GLU A 130 -25.88 -16.15 -7.51
N ASN A 131 -26.62 -17.25 -7.63
CA ASN A 131 -27.04 -17.77 -8.92
C ASN A 131 -27.99 -16.80 -9.63
N ASP A 132 -27.69 -16.48 -10.90
CA ASP A 132 -28.45 -15.55 -11.76
C ASP A 132 -28.43 -14.07 -11.30
N ASP A 133 -27.57 -13.70 -10.35
CA ASP A 133 -27.37 -12.31 -9.95
C ASP A 133 -26.52 -11.53 -10.96
N TYR A 134 -26.96 -10.30 -11.24
CA TYR A 134 -26.22 -9.38 -12.09
C TYR A 134 -25.05 -8.75 -11.34
N VAL A 135 -23.86 -8.91 -11.90
CA VAL A 135 -22.60 -8.43 -11.34
C VAL A 135 -21.79 -7.70 -12.41
N LEU A 136 -20.89 -6.85 -11.95
CA LEU A 136 -19.83 -6.33 -12.80
C LEU A 136 -18.69 -7.35 -12.82
N MET A 137 -18.31 -7.80 -14.01
CA MET A 137 -17.27 -8.81 -14.24
C MET A 137 -15.98 -8.15 -14.72
N SER A 138 -14.86 -8.67 -14.24
CA SER A 138 -13.51 -8.35 -14.70
C SER A 138 -12.94 -9.58 -15.42
N PHE A 139 -12.05 -9.33 -16.38
CA PHE A 139 -11.49 -10.37 -17.23
C PHE A 139 -9.96 -10.41 -17.14
N GLU A 140 -9.39 -11.59 -17.29
CA GLU A 140 -7.93 -11.77 -17.35
C GLU A 140 -7.35 -11.29 -18.69
N ASN A 141 -8.12 -11.45 -19.77
CA ASN A 141 -7.69 -11.20 -21.14
C ASN A 141 -8.38 -10.01 -21.81
N PHE A 142 -9.25 -9.29 -21.09
CA PHE A 142 -9.95 -8.10 -21.59
C PHE A 142 -9.94 -6.97 -20.56
N SER A 143 -9.63 -5.75 -21.01
CA SER A 143 -9.32 -4.64 -20.10
C SER A 143 -10.54 -3.88 -19.58
N LEU A 144 -11.70 -4.00 -20.24
CA LEU A 144 -12.92 -3.33 -19.82
C LEU A 144 -13.83 -4.29 -19.05
N PRO A 145 -14.34 -3.89 -17.87
CA PRO A 145 -15.32 -4.69 -17.16
C PRO A 145 -16.67 -4.66 -17.90
N LEU A 146 -17.42 -5.75 -17.81
CA LEU A 146 -18.74 -5.90 -18.44
C LEU A 146 -19.76 -6.38 -17.41
N VAL A 147 -21.01 -6.01 -17.58
CA VAL A 147 -22.11 -6.50 -16.74
C VAL A 147 -22.57 -7.87 -17.26
N GLY A 148 -22.85 -8.79 -16.34
CA GLY A 148 -23.37 -10.10 -16.67
C GLY A 148 -23.72 -10.88 -15.41
N ARG A 149 -23.81 -12.20 -15.53
CA ARG A 149 -24.28 -13.08 -14.45
C ARG A 149 -23.59 -14.43 -14.49
N TYR A 150 -23.53 -15.07 -13.34
CA TYR A 150 -23.13 -16.47 -13.23
C TYR A 150 -24.38 -17.32 -13.05
N VAL A 151 -24.53 -18.34 -13.90
CA VAL A 151 -25.60 -19.33 -13.76
C VAL A 151 -24.96 -20.66 -13.39
N ASP A 152 -25.26 -21.15 -12.19
CA ASP A 152 -24.80 -22.43 -11.71
C ASP A 152 -25.54 -23.57 -12.41
N ASP A 153 -24.78 -24.52 -12.96
CA ASP A 153 -25.29 -25.77 -13.48
C ASP A 153 -24.75 -26.89 -12.60
N GLU A 154 -25.65 -27.47 -11.79
CA GLU A 154 -25.34 -28.54 -10.83
C GLU A 154 -24.62 -29.75 -11.46
N LYS A 155 -24.67 -29.91 -12.80
CA LYS A 155 -24.10 -31.07 -13.52
C LYS A 155 -22.82 -30.74 -14.29
N LEU A 156 -22.70 -29.54 -14.84
CA LEU A 156 -21.64 -29.18 -15.78
C LEU A 156 -20.64 -28.16 -15.21
N GLY A 157 -20.93 -27.59 -14.04
CA GLY A 157 -20.23 -26.41 -13.53
C GLY A 157 -20.78 -25.17 -14.22
N GLY A 158 -21.10 -24.13 -13.44
CA GLY A 158 -21.80 -22.97 -13.97
C GLY A 158 -21.03 -22.19 -15.04
N ALA A 159 -21.78 -21.34 -15.74
CA ALA A 159 -21.29 -20.53 -16.85
C ALA A 159 -21.55 -19.05 -16.59
N TRP A 160 -20.68 -18.21 -17.14
CA TRP A 160 -20.82 -16.75 -17.12
C TRP A 160 -21.47 -16.27 -18.42
N TYR A 161 -22.44 -15.38 -18.31
CA TYR A 161 -23.20 -14.81 -19.44
C TYR A 161 -23.05 -13.30 -19.46
N LEU A 162 -23.00 -12.72 -20.67
CA LEU A 162 -22.94 -11.27 -20.87
C LEU A 162 -24.35 -10.65 -20.83
N GLY A 163 -24.54 -9.65 -19.97
CA GLY A 163 -25.81 -8.93 -19.83
C GLY A 163 -27.02 -9.86 -19.66
N ASP A 164 -28.08 -9.56 -20.42
CA ASP A 164 -29.33 -10.33 -20.46
C ASP A 164 -29.34 -11.43 -21.53
N CYS A 165 -28.20 -11.71 -22.17
CA CYS A 165 -28.19 -12.75 -23.20
C CYS A 165 -28.46 -14.12 -22.56
N PHE A 166 -29.27 -14.91 -23.25
CA PHE A 166 -29.54 -16.32 -22.94
C PHE A 166 -29.06 -17.14 -24.15
N ASP A 167 -28.68 -18.40 -23.95
CA ASP A 167 -28.12 -19.34 -24.95
C ASP A 167 -26.59 -19.28 -25.15
N GLU A 168 -26.09 -19.18 -26.38
CA GLU A 168 -24.66 -19.42 -26.72
C GLU A 168 -23.72 -18.25 -26.35
N ASP A 169 -24.23 -17.14 -25.84
CA ASP A 169 -23.47 -15.93 -25.49
C ASP A 169 -22.77 -16.01 -24.12
N THR A 170 -22.15 -17.16 -23.84
CA THR A 170 -21.30 -17.29 -22.65
C THR A 170 -20.03 -16.47 -22.82
N CYS A 171 -19.44 -16.02 -21.71
CA CYS A 171 -18.12 -15.37 -21.72
C CYS A 171 -17.08 -16.27 -22.40
N LEU A 172 -17.10 -17.59 -22.11
CA LEU A 172 -16.17 -18.55 -22.73
C LEU A 172 -16.35 -18.67 -24.25
N ALA A 173 -17.58 -18.64 -24.76
CA ALA A 173 -17.84 -18.65 -26.20
C ALA A 173 -17.30 -17.41 -26.91
N ASN A 174 -17.17 -16.29 -26.18
CA ASN A 174 -16.63 -15.03 -26.66
C ASN A 174 -15.12 -14.86 -26.34
N ASP A 175 -14.43 -15.92 -25.93
CA ASP A 175 -13.03 -15.89 -25.49
C ASP A 175 -12.80 -14.83 -24.39
N LEU A 176 -13.68 -14.79 -23.38
CA LEU A 176 -13.57 -13.91 -22.22
C LEU A 176 -13.42 -14.75 -20.94
N PHE A 177 -12.30 -14.56 -20.23
CA PHE A 177 -11.98 -15.30 -19.01
C PHE A 177 -12.25 -14.44 -17.78
N VAL A 178 -13.36 -14.69 -17.10
CA VAL A 178 -13.75 -13.94 -15.88
C VAL A 178 -12.79 -14.28 -14.74
N ASN A 179 -12.14 -13.28 -14.14
CA ASN A 179 -11.18 -13.46 -13.04
C ASN A 179 -11.68 -12.93 -11.69
N ALA A 180 -12.56 -11.92 -11.70
CA ALA A 180 -13.14 -11.33 -10.51
C ALA A 180 -14.51 -10.72 -10.83
N TRP A 181 -15.33 -10.51 -9.81
CA TRP A 181 -16.64 -9.88 -9.93
C TRP A 181 -16.91 -8.93 -8.74
N MET A 182 -17.86 -8.02 -8.90
CA MET A 182 -18.39 -7.22 -7.79
C MET A 182 -19.90 -7.00 -7.95
N PRO A 183 -20.66 -6.87 -6.85
CA PRO A 183 -22.08 -6.55 -6.94
C PRO A 183 -22.30 -5.20 -7.60
N LEU A 184 -23.37 -5.08 -8.39
CA LEU A 184 -23.77 -3.81 -8.97
C LEU A 184 -24.27 -2.85 -7.87
N PRO A 185 -24.08 -1.52 -8.04
CA PRO A 185 -24.71 -0.55 -7.17
C PRO A 185 -26.24 -0.64 -7.29
N GLU A 186 -26.94 -0.22 -6.23
CA GLU A 186 -28.39 -0.09 -6.29
C GLU A 186 -28.79 0.84 -7.46
N PRO A 187 -29.84 0.49 -8.22
CA PRO A 187 -30.32 1.34 -9.30
C PRO A 187 -30.63 2.75 -8.79
N TYR A 188 -30.14 3.77 -9.52
CA TYR A 188 -30.47 5.15 -9.20
C TYR A 188 -31.99 5.35 -9.29
N ARG A 189 -32.56 5.95 -8.24
CA ARG A 189 -33.91 6.48 -8.22
C ARG A 189 -33.80 7.95 -7.87
N GLU A 190 -34.34 8.81 -8.71
CA GLU A 190 -34.56 10.20 -8.32
C GLU A 190 -35.61 10.16 -7.21
N ASP A 191 -35.28 10.69 -6.04
CA ASP A 191 -36.24 10.77 -4.95
C ASP A 191 -37.44 11.55 -5.48
N GLU A 192 -38.60 10.91 -5.61
CA GLU A 192 -39.86 11.62 -5.84
C GLU A 192 -40.09 12.49 -4.60
N GLU A 193 -39.59 13.73 -4.66
CA GLU A 193 -39.82 14.77 -3.68
C GLU A 193 -41.31 14.78 -3.36
N ASP A 194 -41.63 14.53 -2.09
CA ASP A 194 -42.97 14.33 -1.54
C ASP A 194 -44.00 15.32 -2.12
N GLY A 195 -44.64 14.91 -3.21
CA GLY A 195 -45.78 15.58 -3.80
C GLY A 195 -47.05 15.20 -3.05
N LYS A 196 -47.15 15.51 -1.75
CA LYS A 196 -48.41 15.53 -0.98
C LYS A 196 -48.45 16.60 0.10
#